data_AF-A0A531MEQ5-F1
#
_entry.id   AF-A0A531MEQ5-F1
#
_cell.length_a   1.000
_cell.length_b   1.000
_cell.length_c   1.000
_cell.angle_alpha   90.00
_cell.angle_beta   90.00
_cell.angle_gamma   90.00
#
_symmetry.space_group_name_H-M   'P 1'
#
loop_
_entity.id
_entity.type
_entity.pdbx_description
1 polymer ?
#
loop_
_entity_poly.entity_id
_entity_poly.type
_entity_poly.pdbx_seq_one_letter_code
_entity_poly.pdbx_strand_id
1 'polypeptide(L)'
;TNAIDTGRDNMVAVWGATAVSTKLLRLDEEKTRNAFGIAYAHAAGEFQMYEEGAHTVALQQGLRARSGLEAALSAMVGFNGPREPFFGKYGFYKAFEPDYELEMLMDGLGSDYLNASISFKPWPSCRATHHGIHGLLQLRERHNFTGEDIVSIELGLNQRARSVVAQPHDRKWNPKDPVVARFSLPYAVSVAAQRGSVAITDFRKETLMDPAVREI
;
A
#
# COMPACT_ATOMS: atom_id res chain seq x y z
N THR A 1 -6.24 14.60 -13.20
CA THR A 1 -4.90 14.00 -13.04
C THR A 1 -5.04 12.72 -12.24
N ASN A 2 -4.40 11.62 -12.65
CA ASN A 2 -4.58 10.32 -12.01
C ASN A 2 -4.05 10.32 -10.55
N ALA A 3 -4.80 9.75 -9.61
CA ALA A 3 -4.42 9.62 -8.20
C ALA A 3 -3.10 8.86 -8.00
N ILE A 4 -2.81 7.87 -8.84
CA ILE A 4 -1.60 7.04 -8.78
C ILE A 4 -0.37 7.89 -9.13
N ASP A 5 -0.46 8.69 -10.20
CA ASP A 5 0.66 9.52 -10.66
C ASP A 5 0.97 10.68 -9.70
N THR A 6 -0.02 11.08 -8.90
CA THR A 6 0.10 12.17 -7.93
C THR A 6 0.31 11.69 -6.50
N GLY A 7 0.28 10.37 -6.27
CA GLY A 7 0.45 9.76 -4.96
C GLY A 7 -0.69 10.04 -3.96
N ARG A 8 -1.87 10.42 -4.44
CA ARG A 8 -3.06 10.78 -3.63
C ARG A 8 -4.00 9.61 -3.36
N ASP A 9 -3.75 8.46 -3.97
CA ASP A 9 -4.57 7.25 -3.87
C ASP A 9 -4.81 6.77 -2.43
N ASN A 10 -3.90 7.13 -1.53
CA ASN A 10 -3.91 6.75 -0.13
C ASN A 10 -4.82 7.59 0.79
N MET A 11 -5.38 8.72 0.32
CA MET A 11 -6.16 9.65 1.15
C MET A 11 -7.50 9.06 1.63
N VAL A 12 -8.10 8.16 0.85
CA VAL A 12 -9.45 7.61 1.11
C VAL A 12 -9.50 6.62 2.28
N ALA A 13 -8.36 6.09 2.70
CA ALA A 13 -8.27 5.02 3.69
C ALA A 13 -8.78 5.41 5.09
N VAL A 14 -8.85 6.71 5.41
CA VAL A 14 -9.40 7.19 6.69
C VAL A 14 -10.86 6.81 6.85
N TRP A 15 -11.66 6.84 5.78
CA TRP A 15 -13.10 6.55 5.84
C TRP A 15 -13.40 5.09 6.10
N GLY A 16 -12.53 4.16 5.68
CA GLY A 16 -12.64 2.76 6.06
C GLY A 16 -12.55 2.57 7.57
N ALA A 17 -11.59 3.23 8.22
CA ALA A 17 -11.47 3.22 9.68
C ALA A 17 -12.69 3.90 10.34
N THR A 18 -13.16 5.03 9.83
CA THR A 18 -14.37 5.70 10.31
C THR A 18 -15.61 4.80 10.22
N ALA A 19 -15.81 4.10 9.11
CA ALA A 19 -16.93 3.18 8.93
C ALA A 19 -16.93 2.08 10.00
N VAL A 20 -15.77 1.46 10.25
CA VAL A 20 -15.62 0.43 11.29
C VAL A 20 -15.87 1.02 12.68
N SER A 21 -15.29 2.17 13.00
CA SER A 21 -15.42 2.80 14.31
C SER A 21 -16.87 3.21 14.62
N THR A 22 -17.56 3.84 13.68
CA THR A 22 -18.97 4.23 13.83
C THR A 22 -19.89 3.01 14.03
N LYS A 23 -19.62 1.91 13.31
CA LYS A 23 -20.34 0.65 13.47
C LYS A 23 -20.12 0.03 14.85
N LEU A 24 -18.87 -0.05 15.33
CA LEU A 24 -18.53 -0.61 16.64
C LEU A 24 -19.11 0.22 17.80
N LEU A 25 -19.14 1.54 17.65
CA LEU A 25 -19.74 2.47 18.61
C LEU A 25 -21.27 2.56 18.51
N ARG A 26 -21.89 1.86 17.55
CA ARG A 26 -23.35 1.85 17.31
C ARG A 26 -23.92 3.26 17.13
N LEU A 27 -23.21 4.11 16.40
CA LEU A 27 -23.70 5.45 16.10
C LEU A 27 -24.91 5.38 15.15
N ASP A 28 -25.85 6.30 15.33
CA ASP A 28 -26.96 6.50 14.41
C ASP A 28 -26.49 7.13 13.08
N GLU A 29 -27.41 7.29 12.13
CA GLU A 29 -27.13 7.85 10.81
C GLU A 29 -26.55 9.28 10.90
N GLU A 30 -27.07 10.11 11.79
CA GLU A 30 -26.65 11.50 11.91
C GLU A 30 -25.21 11.60 12.42
N LYS A 31 -24.89 10.87 13.49
CA LYS A 31 -23.55 10.82 14.05
C LYS A 31 -22.58 10.12 13.09
N THR A 32 -23.03 9.11 12.35
CA THR A 32 -22.21 8.47 11.31
C THR A 32 -21.86 9.47 10.22
N ARG A 33 -22.82 10.22 9.70
CA ARG A 33 -22.57 11.27 8.70
C ARG A 33 -21.63 12.35 9.24
N ASN A 34 -21.81 12.80 10.49
CA ASN A 34 -20.90 13.75 11.13
C ASN A 34 -19.48 13.18 11.23
N ALA A 35 -19.31 11.92 11.63
CA ALA A 35 -18.01 11.26 11.73
C ALA A 35 -17.28 11.21 10.37
N PHE A 36 -17.99 10.88 9.28
CA PHE A 36 -17.42 10.91 7.94
C PHE A 36 -17.02 12.33 7.49
N GLY A 37 -17.81 13.33 7.89
CA GLY A 37 -17.50 14.75 7.72
C GLY A 37 -16.22 15.16 8.45
N ILE A 38 -16.09 14.81 9.73
CA ILE A 38 -14.91 15.10 10.56
C ILE A 38 -13.68 14.41 10.00
N ALA A 39 -13.82 13.13 9.59
CA ALA A 39 -12.74 12.35 9.01
C ALA A 39 -12.16 12.98 7.73
N TYR A 40 -12.96 13.74 6.98
CA TYR A 40 -12.46 14.45 5.79
C TYR A 40 -11.36 15.47 6.15
N ALA A 41 -11.42 16.11 7.32
CA ALA A 41 -10.36 17.01 7.79
C ALA A 41 -9.03 16.28 8.10
N HIS A 42 -9.07 14.95 8.23
CA HIS A 42 -7.92 14.09 8.50
C HIS A 42 -7.49 13.29 7.25
N ALA A 43 -8.18 13.45 6.12
CA ALA A 43 -7.90 12.72 4.88
C ALA A 43 -6.60 13.24 4.26
N ALA A 44 -5.47 12.64 4.65
CA ALA A 44 -4.14 12.97 4.17
C ALA A 44 -3.32 11.70 3.88
N GLY A 45 -2.37 11.82 2.95
CA GLY A 45 -1.47 10.75 2.56
C GLY A 45 -0.67 11.13 1.33
N GLU A 46 0.52 10.56 1.21
CA GLU A 46 1.38 10.68 0.02
C GLU A 46 2.00 9.32 -0.29
N PHE A 47 2.64 9.20 -1.47
CA PHE A 47 3.31 7.98 -1.95
C PHE A 47 4.84 8.12 -2.06
N GLN A 48 5.37 9.33 -1.84
CA GLN A 48 6.79 9.67 -1.86
C GLN A 48 7.60 8.88 -0.82
N MET A 49 7.00 8.49 0.31
CA MET A 49 7.66 7.68 1.33
C MET A 49 8.23 6.36 0.80
N TYR A 50 7.65 5.77 -0.25
CA TYR A 50 8.18 4.57 -0.89
C TYR A 50 9.44 4.84 -1.73
N GLU A 51 9.57 6.06 -2.26
CA GLU A 51 10.72 6.49 -3.08
C GLU A 51 11.93 6.89 -2.23
N GLU A 52 11.67 7.46 -1.06
CA GLU A 52 12.71 7.96 -0.15
C GLU A 52 13.03 7.01 1.00
N GLY A 53 12.27 5.92 1.14
CA GLY A 53 12.43 4.98 2.25
C GLY A 53 11.96 5.56 3.59
N ALA A 54 11.05 6.54 3.58
CA ALA A 54 10.64 7.22 4.79
C ALA A 54 9.77 6.32 5.68
N HIS A 55 9.99 6.42 7.00
CA HIS A 55 9.21 5.68 8.00
C HIS A 55 7.73 6.07 8.04
N THR A 56 7.36 7.17 7.37
CA THR A 56 5.97 7.60 7.18
C THR A 56 5.11 6.54 6.50
N VAL A 57 5.71 5.60 5.77
CA VAL A 57 5.02 4.43 5.21
C VAL A 57 4.18 3.64 6.23
N ALA A 58 4.70 3.49 7.45
CA ALA A 58 4.00 2.81 8.54
C ALA A 58 3.18 3.81 9.37
N LEU A 59 3.75 4.99 9.65
CA LEU A 59 3.08 6.01 10.46
C LEU A 59 1.73 6.42 9.87
N GLN A 60 1.65 6.64 8.55
CA GLN A 60 0.40 7.05 7.90
C GLN A 60 -0.73 6.03 8.12
N GLN A 61 -0.43 4.73 8.16
CA GLN A 61 -1.45 3.70 8.43
C GLN A 61 -1.99 3.83 9.86
N GLY A 62 -1.11 4.04 10.83
CA GLY A 62 -1.49 4.29 12.22
C GLY A 62 -2.29 5.58 12.38
N LEU A 63 -1.88 6.66 11.71
CA LEU A 63 -2.59 7.94 11.73
C LEU A 63 -4.00 7.84 11.15
N ARG A 64 -4.20 7.04 10.09
CA ARG A 64 -5.53 6.81 9.49
C ARG A 64 -6.45 6.05 10.45
N ALA A 65 -5.94 4.97 11.05
CA ALA A 65 -6.70 4.21 12.04
C ALA A 65 -7.09 5.08 13.23
N ARG A 66 -6.13 5.87 13.76
CA ARG A 66 -6.38 6.82 14.84
C ARG A 66 -7.44 7.86 14.44
N SER A 67 -7.28 8.47 13.27
CA SER A 67 -8.15 9.54 12.79
C SER A 67 -9.59 9.08 12.57
N GLY A 68 -9.81 7.87 12.06
CA GLY A 68 -11.15 7.32 11.90
C GLY A 68 -11.85 7.10 13.25
N LEU A 69 -11.11 6.61 14.24
CA LEU A 69 -11.60 6.45 15.61
C LEU A 69 -11.90 7.80 16.27
N GLU A 70 -10.97 8.76 16.18
CA GLU A 70 -11.14 10.13 16.70
C GLU A 70 -12.39 10.78 16.11
N ALA A 71 -12.58 10.71 14.79
CA ALA A 71 -13.75 11.26 14.13
C ALA A 71 -15.07 10.65 14.64
N ALA A 72 -15.10 9.33 14.84
CA ALA A 72 -16.27 8.65 15.38
C ALA A 72 -16.54 9.03 16.85
N LEU A 73 -15.51 9.13 17.68
CA LEU A 73 -15.63 9.57 19.08
C LEU A 73 -16.09 11.03 19.18
N SER A 74 -15.58 11.92 18.34
CA SER A 74 -16.03 13.32 18.27
C SER A 74 -17.51 13.42 17.91
N ALA A 75 -17.95 12.69 16.89
CA ALA A 75 -19.37 12.66 16.52
C ALA A 75 -20.25 12.05 17.62
N MET A 76 -19.74 11.03 18.34
CA MET A 76 -20.45 10.39 19.45
C MET A 76 -20.86 11.39 20.54
N VAL A 77 -19.96 12.33 20.87
CA VAL A 77 -20.17 13.40 21.88
C VAL A 77 -20.85 14.66 21.32
N GLY A 78 -21.31 14.63 20.06
CA GLY A 78 -22.12 15.70 19.47
C GLY A 78 -21.34 16.72 18.63
N PHE A 79 -20.06 16.49 18.32
CA PHE A 79 -19.34 17.32 17.36
C PHE A 79 -19.90 17.09 15.94
N ASN A 80 -20.14 18.17 15.18
CA ASN A 80 -20.67 18.07 13.83
C ASN A 80 -19.55 18.07 12.78
N GLY A 81 -19.81 17.39 11.66
CA GLY A 81 -18.94 17.42 10.47
C GLY A 81 -19.70 17.94 9.25
N PRO A 82 -19.00 18.33 8.17
CA PRO A 82 -19.64 18.58 6.89
C PRO A 82 -20.53 17.39 6.48
N ARG A 83 -21.77 17.67 6.10
CA ARG A 83 -22.77 16.62 5.79
C ARG A 83 -22.56 15.96 4.43
N GLU A 84 -21.85 16.64 3.53
CA GLU A 84 -21.58 16.21 2.16
C GLU A 84 -20.06 16.08 1.91
N PRO A 85 -19.33 15.22 2.66
CA PRO A 85 -17.87 15.15 2.58
C PRO A 85 -17.36 14.62 1.24
N PHE A 86 -18.19 13.89 0.49
CA PHE A 86 -17.81 13.26 -0.77
C PHE A 86 -18.24 14.07 -1.98
N PHE A 87 -19.54 14.38 -2.07
CA PHE A 87 -20.18 14.92 -3.29
C PHE A 87 -20.64 16.38 -3.16
N GLY A 88 -20.42 17.01 -2.00
CA GLY A 88 -20.80 18.40 -1.77
C GLY A 88 -20.03 19.38 -2.65
N LYS A 89 -20.42 20.66 -2.60
CA LYS A 89 -19.76 21.76 -3.35
C LYS A 89 -18.23 21.77 -3.19
N TYR A 90 -17.73 21.36 -2.02
CA TYR A 90 -16.30 21.25 -1.66
C TYR A 90 -15.93 19.82 -1.20
N GLY A 91 -16.69 18.80 -1.64
CA GLY A 91 -16.46 17.40 -1.28
C GLY A 91 -15.19 16.82 -1.92
N PHE A 92 -14.73 15.69 -1.39
CA PHE A 92 -13.49 15.03 -1.78
C PHE A 92 -13.40 14.77 -3.28
N TYR A 93 -14.43 14.17 -3.89
CA TYR A 93 -14.36 13.82 -5.30
C TYR A 93 -14.24 15.07 -6.16
N LYS A 94 -15.02 16.13 -5.90
CA LYS A 94 -14.87 17.38 -6.64
C LYS A 94 -13.50 18.05 -6.46
N ALA A 95 -12.90 17.93 -5.27
CA ALA A 95 -11.61 18.55 -4.96
C ALA A 95 -10.41 17.76 -5.51
N PHE A 96 -10.47 16.43 -5.45
CA PHE A 96 -9.32 15.57 -5.71
C PHE A 96 -9.50 14.66 -6.92
N GLU A 97 -10.71 14.14 -7.15
CA GLU A 97 -11.01 13.13 -8.19
C GLU A 97 -12.26 13.55 -8.99
N PRO A 98 -12.21 14.65 -9.77
CA PRO A 98 -13.39 15.25 -10.39
C PRO A 98 -14.03 14.36 -11.47
N ASP A 99 -13.26 13.42 -12.03
CA ASP A 99 -13.67 12.48 -13.07
C ASP A 99 -14.15 11.14 -12.46
N TYR A 100 -14.80 11.18 -11.30
CA TYR A 100 -15.30 9.98 -10.62
C TYR A 100 -16.56 9.42 -11.30
N GLU A 101 -16.72 8.09 -11.23
CA GLU A 101 -17.91 7.39 -11.72
C GLU A 101 -18.71 6.86 -10.51
N LEU A 102 -19.89 7.44 -10.25
CA LEU A 102 -20.68 7.09 -9.07
C LEU A 102 -21.16 5.65 -9.11
N GLU A 103 -21.54 5.16 -10.29
CA GLU A 103 -21.96 3.78 -10.51
C GLU A 103 -20.86 2.81 -10.09
N MET A 104 -19.60 3.08 -10.45
CA MET A 104 -18.46 2.25 -10.01
C MET A 104 -18.23 2.29 -8.49
N LEU A 105 -18.43 3.45 -7.86
CA LEU A 105 -18.25 3.59 -6.41
C LEU A 105 -19.32 2.86 -5.60
N MET A 106 -20.52 2.74 -6.16
CA MET A 106 -21.70 2.16 -5.51
C MET A 106 -21.93 0.70 -5.90
N ASP A 107 -21.21 0.19 -6.91
CA ASP A 107 -21.37 -1.18 -7.39
C ASP A 107 -21.14 -2.20 -6.28
N GLY A 108 -22.05 -3.17 -6.18
CA GLY A 108 -22.00 -4.21 -5.16
C GLY A 108 -22.20 -3.74 -3.70
N LEU A 109 -22.40 -2.46 -3.40
CA LEU A 109 -22.46 -1.98 -2.02
C LEU A 109 -23.54 -2.69 -1.19
N GLY A 110 -23.12 -3.33 -0.09
CA GLY A 110 -24.01 -4.07 0.81
C GLY A 110 -24.33 -5.51 0.37
N SER A 111 -23.79 -5.96 -0.75
CA SER A 111 -23.96 -7.33 -1.26
C SER A 111 -22.63 -8.00 -1.58
N ASP A 112 -21.68 -7.26 -2.14
CA ASP A 112 -20.29 -7.66 -2.31
C ASP A 112 -19.44 -7.12 -1.17
N TYR A 113 -18.73 -8.04 -0.52
CA TYR A 113 -17.85 -7.75 0.61
C TYR A 113 -16.42 -8.11 0.22
N LEU A 114 -15.68 -7.10 -0.22
CA LEU A 114 -14.31 -7.25 -0.76
C LEU A 114 -13.31 -7.87 0.23
N ASN A 115 -13.63 -7.94 1.54
CA ASN A 115 -12.77 -8.61 2.51
C ASN A 115 -12.60 -10.11 2.20
N ALA A 116 -13.58 -10.75 1.56
CA ALA A 116 -13.46 -12.14 1.10
C ALA A 116 -12.40 -12.30 -0.02
N SER A 117 -12.08 -11.22 -0.72
CA SER A 117 -11.11 -11.17 -1.82
C SER A 117 -9.74 -10.65 -1.37
N ILE A 118 -9.50 -10.47 -0.07
CA ILE A 118 -8.20 -10.02 0.43
C ILE A 118 -7.15 -11.11 0.25
N SER A 119 -6.09 -10.76 -0.49
CA SER A 119 -4.91 -11.63 -0.64
C SER A 119 -3.96 -11.51 0.56
N PHE A 120 -3.46 -12.64 1.04
CA PHE A 120 -2.33 -12.66 1.98
C PHE A 120 -0.99 -12.50 1.24
N LYS A 121 -0.02 -11.89 1.91
CA LYS A 121 1.34 -11.73 1.36
C LYS A 121 2.22 -12.90 1.80
N PRO A 122 2.70 -13.77 0.88
CA PRO A 122 3.63 -14.84 1.24
C PRO A 122 5.03 -14.28 1.53
N TRP A 123 5.40 -13.15 0.92
CA TRP A 123 6.69 -12.48 1.15
C TRP A 123 6.51 -11.04 1.66
N PRO A 124 7.35 -10.57 2.60
CA PRO A 124 7.21 -9.29 3.28
C PRO A 124 7.73 -8.09 2.46
N SER A 125 7.34 -8.03 1.19
CA SER A 125 7.72 -7.01 0.22
C SER A 125 6.49 -6.42 -0.51
N CYS A 126 6.72 -5.45 -1.39
CA CYS A 126 5.72 -4.91 -2.29
C CYS A 126 5.12 -6.05 -3.15
N ARG A 127 3.79 -6.04 -3.32
CA ARG A 127 3.07 -7.07 -4.10
C ARG A 127 3.61 -7.18 -5.52
N ALA A 128 4.02 -6.07 -6.12
CA ALA A 128 4.60 -6.03 -7.45
C ALA A 128 5.94 -6.79 -7.57
N THR A 129 6.59 -7.17 -6.47
CA THR A 129 7.79 -8.03 -6.51
C THR A 129 7.46 -9.53 -6.54
N HIS A 130 6.23 -9.91 -6.19
CA HIS A 130 5.89 -11.30 -5.85
C HIS A 130 5.90 -12.23 -7.04
N HIS A 131 5.56 -11.74 -8.23
CA HIS A 131 5.60 -12.57 -9.43
C HIS A 131 7.04 -12.99 -9.77
N GLY A 132 8.02 -12.11 -9.58
CA GLY A 132 9.44 -12.39 -9.82
C GLY A 132 9.97 -13.41 -8.81
N ILE A 133 9.69 -13.22 -7.53
CA ILE A 133 10.04 -14.17 -6.47
C ILE A 133 9.42 -15.55 -6.77
N HIS A 134 8.12 -15.58 -7.05
CA HIS A 134 7.41 -16.84 -7.29
C HIS A 134 7.93 -17.60 -8.51
N GLY A 135 8.09 -16.91 -9.65
CA GLY A 135 8.59 -17.52 -10.87
C GLY A 135 10.01 -18.06 -10.71
N LEU A 136 10.89 -17.32 -10.04
CA LEU A 136 12.24 -17.77 -9.76
C LEU A 136 12.26 -19.02 -8.87
N LEU A 137 11.46 -19.03 -7.79
CA LEU A 137 11.40 -20.19 -6.89
C LEU A 137 10.87 -21.44 -7.60
N GLN A 138 9.90 -21.30 -8.50
CA GLN A 138 9.45 -22.42 -9.34
C GLN A 138 10.55 -22.93 -10.27
N LEU A 139 11.30 -22.04 -10.92
CA LEU A 139 12.42 -22.43 -11.77
C LEU A 139 13.51 -23.13 -10.96
N ARG A 140 13.81 -22.61 -9.76
CA ARG A 140 14.78 -23.20 -8.84
C ARG A 140 14.38 -24.60 -8.42
N GLU A 141 13.12 -24.81 -8.04
CA GLU A 141 12.57 -26.13 -7.72
C GLU A 141 12.68 -27.10 -8.90
N ARG A 142 12.39 -26.62 -10.13
CA ARG A 142 12.40 -27.45 -11.34
C ARG A 142 13.79 -27.84 -11.82
N HIS A 143 14.75 -26.93 -11.70
CA HIS A 143 16.08 -27.07 -12.32
C HIS A 143 17.21 -27.26 -11.31
N ASN A 144 16.92 -27.17 -10.00
CA ASN A 144 17.85 -27.40 -8.90
C ASN A 144 19.16 -26.59 -9.01
N PHE A 145 19.04 -25.29 -9.22
CA PHE A 145 20.17 -24.35 -9.23
C PHE A 145 20.27 -23.53 -7.93
N THR A 146 21.43 -22.92 -7.69
CA THR A 146 21.65 -21.94 -6.62
C THR A 146 21.94 -20.56 -7.20
N GLY A 147 22.08 -19.54 -6.34
CA GLY A 147 22.36 -18.18 -6.81
C GLY A 147 23.63 -18.08 -7.64
N GLU A 148 24.64 -18.90 -7.30
CA GLU A 148 25.94 -18.96 -7.98
C GLU A 148 25.87 -19.48 -9.42
N ASP A 149 24.80 -20.18 -9.80
CA ASP A 149 24.59 -20.68 -11.16
C ASP A 149 23.97 -19.62 -12.10
N ILE A 150 23.54 -18.48 -11.54
CA ILE A 150 22.77 -17.46 -12.28
C ILE A 150 23.72 -16.45 -12.93
N VAL A 151 23.67 -16.38 -14.26
CA VAL A 151 24.42 -15.36 -15.03
C VAL A 151 23.62 -14.06 -15.18
N SER A 152 22.29 -14.15 -15.35
CA SER A 152 21.41 -12.99 -15.48
C SER A 152 19.95 -13.37 -15.21
N ILE A 153 19.14 -12.39 -14.79
CA ILE A 153 17.70 -12.53 -14.60
C ILE A 153 16.99 -11.40 -15.38
N GLU A 154 16.10 -11.78 -16.29
CA GLU A 154 15.25 -10.83 -17.02
C GLU A 154 13.77 -11.05 -16.66
N LEU A 155 13.09 -9.97 -16.25
CA LEU A 155 11.68 -10.01 -15.84
C LEU A 155 10.86 -8.97 -16.60
N GLY A 156 9.81 -9.43 -17.29
CA GLY A 156 8.83 -8.55 -17.92
C GLY A 156 7.91 -7.91 -16.88
N LEU A 157 7.74 -6.58 -16.95
CA LEU A 157 6.88 -5.81 -16.06
C LEU A 157 5.91 -4.94 -16.85
N ASN A 158 4.69 -4.79 -16.34
CA ASN A 158 3.84 -3.69 -16.77
C ASN A 158 4.38 -2.34 -16.22
N GLN A 159 3.91 -1.23 -16.80
CA GLN A 159 4.41 0.10 -16.49
C GLN A 159 4.29 0.45 -14.99
N ARG A 160 3.20 0.05 -14.34
CA ARG A 160 2.95 0.32 -12.91
C ARG A 160 3.87 -0.46 -12.00
N ALA A 161 4.09 -1.74 -12.27
CA ALA A 161 5.04 -2.54 -11.51
C ALA A 161 6.44 -1.96 -11.69
N ARG A 162 6.84 -1.65 -12.93
CA ARG A 162 8.14 -1.03 -13.23
C ARG A 162 8.34 0.27 -12.46
N SER A 163 7.35 1.17 -12.42
CA SER A 163 7.48 2.45 -11.72
C SER A 163 7.68 2.27 -10.21
N VAL A 164 6.99 1.32 -9.58
CA VAL A 164 7.03 1.16 -8.11
C VAL A 164 8.23 0.34 -7.64
N VAL A 165 8.63 -0.70 -8.39
CA VAL A 165 9.61 -1.68 -7.91
C VAL A 165 10.93 -1.74 -8.66
N ALA A 166 11.06 -1.00 -9.77
CA ALA A 166 12.29 -0.96 -10.56
C ALA A 166 12.74 0.47 -10.93
N GLN A 167 12.01 1.50 -10.50
CA GLN A 167 12.33 2.92 -10.70
C GLN A 167 12.21 3.71 -9.39
N PRO A 168 13.00 4.78 -9.20
CA PRO A 168 14.11 5.18 -10.06
C PRO A 168 15.25 4.16 -9.95
N HIS A 169 15.94 3.93 -11.07
CA HIS A 169 16.88 2.82 -11.21
C HIS A 169 18.00 2.85 -10.15
N ASP A 170 18.61 4.02 -9.96
CA ASP A 170 19.70 4.28 -9.02
C ASP A 170 19.38 3.90 -7.57
N ARG A 171 18.09 3.98 -7.18
CA ARG A 171 17.65 3.60 -5.82
C ARG A 171 17.13 2.18 -5.74
N LYS A 172 16.29 1.76 -6.69
CA LYS A 172 15.63 0.45 -6.60
C LYS A 172 16.55 -0.70 -6.98
N TRP A 173 17.58 -0.49 -7.80
CA TRP A 173 18.50 -1.56 -8.19
C TRP A 173 19.63 -1.76 -7.18
N ASN A 174 19.95 -0.74 -6.38
CA ASN A 174 20.91 -0.84 -5.30
C ASN A 174 20.35 -0.22 -4.00
N PRO A 175 19.30 -0.82 -3.41
CA PRO A 175 18.66 -0.25 -2.23
C PRO A 175 19.62 -0.28 -1.04
N LYS A 176 19.78 0.85 -0.34
CA LYS A 176 20.62 0.97 0.87
C LYS A 176 19.80 1.13 2.15
N ASP A 177 18.47 1.17 2.01
CA ASP A 177 17.53 1.35 3.10
C ASP A 177 16.52 0.18 3.14
N PRO A 178 16.17 -0.34 4.34
CA PRO A 178 15.16 -1.37 4.54
C PRO A 178 13.80 -1.14 3.89
N VAL A 179 13.29 0.10 3.92
CA VAL A 179 12.00 0.43 3.29
C VAL A 179 12.17 0.34 1.78
N VAL A 180 13.17 0.99 1.20
CA VAL A 180 13.41 0.93 -0.26
C VAL A 180 13.61 -0.51 -0.73
N ALA A 181 14.32 -1.34 0.04
CA ALA A 181 14.56 -2.75 -0.28
C ALA A 181 13.26 -3.57 -0.40
N ARG A 182 12.24 -3.29 0.43
CA ARG A 182 10.91 -3.94 0.32
C ARG A 182 10.16 -3.54 -0.95
N PHE A 183 10.56 -2.45 -1.59
CA PHE A 183 10.03 -1.96 -2.87
C PHE A 183 11.06 -2.10 -3.99
N SER A 184 12.02 -3.01 -3.87
CA SER A 184 13.00 -3.32 -4.91
C SER A 184 12.73 -4.73 -5.44
N LEU A 185 12.33 -4.84 -6.70
CA LEU A 185 12.21 -6.13 -7.38
C LEU A 185 13.57 -6.81 -7.54
N PRO A 186 14.64 -6.13 -8.04
CA PRO A 186 15.95 -6.76 -8.18
C PRO A 186 16.41 -7.37 -6.85
N TYR A 187 16.40 -6.59 -5.77
CA TYR A 187 16.85 -7.07 -4.46
C TYR A 187 16.02 -8.25 -3.94
N ALA A 188 14.68 -8.17 -4.01
CA ALA A 188 13.83 -9.25 -3.52
C ALA A 188 13.99 -10.56 -4.31
N VAL A 189 14.26 -10.44 -5.62
CA VAL A 189 14.54 -11.58 -6.51
C VAL A 189 15.93 -12.15 -6.23
N SER A 190 16.96 -11.31 -6.02
CA SER A 190 18.30 -11.76 -5.63
C SER A 190 18.31 -12.47 -4.27
N VAL A 191 17.52 -12.00 -3.30
CA VAL A 191 17.32 -12.71 -2.02
C VAL A 191 16.71 -14.09 -2.26
N ALA A 192 15.66 -14.17 -3.07
CA ALA A 192 15.02 -15.44 -3.40
C ALA A 192 15.97 -16.39 -4.17
N ALA A 193 16.79 -15.84 -5.06
CA ALA A 193 17.81 -16.55 -5.83
C ALA A 193 18.81 -17.21 -4.91
N GLN A 194 19.41 -16.43 -4.00
CA GLN A 194 20.42 -16.92 -3.09
C GLN A 194 19.83 -17.87 -2.05
N ARG A 195 18.77 -17.45 -1.35
CA ARG A 195 18.29 -18.10 -0.12
C ARG A 195 17.15 -19.09 -0.33
N GLY A 196 16.55 -19.12 -1.51
CA GLY A 196 15.40 -20.01 -1.82
C GLY A 196 14.13 -19.62 -1.08
N SER A 197 14.14 -18.46 -0.42
CA SER A 197 13.01 -17.88 0.30
C SER A 197 13.24 -16.38 0.49
N VAL A 198 12.21 -15.66 0.93
CA VAL A 198 12.31 -14.25 1.30
C VAL A 198 11.59 -14.04 2.64
N ALA A 199 12.34 -13.64 3.65
CA ALA A 199 11.91 -13.46 5.02
C ALA A 199 12.04 -12.00 5.48
N ILE A 200 11.37 -11.66 6.59
CA ILE A 200 11.42 -10.30 7.16
C ILE A 200 12.85 -9.91 7.55
N THR A 201 13.64 -10.90 7.98
CA THR A 201 15.06 -10.76 8.34
C THR A 201 15.93 -10.30 7.19
N ASP A 202 15.51 -10.51 5.94
CA ASP A 202 16.32 -10.19 4.76
C ASP A 202 16.32 -8.69 4.48
N PHE A 203 15.32 -7.95 4.97
CA PHE A 203 15.24 -6.50 4.81
C PHE A 203 15.84 -5.73 6.00
N ARG A 204 16.59 -6.39 6.89
CA ARG A 204 17.24 -5.71 8.02
C ARG A 204 18.55 -5.07 7.57
N LYS A 205 19.00 -4.02 8.25
CA LYS A 205 20.22 -3.28 7.86
C LYS A 205 21.45 -4.19 7.79
N GLU A 206 21.53 -5.17 8.68
CA GLU A 206 22.67 -6.07 8.83
C GLU A 206 22.76 -7.08 7.68
N THR A 207 21.63 -7.51 7.13
CA THR A 207 21.54 -8.49 6.05
C THR A 207 21.40 -7.84 4.68
N LEU A 208 21.01 -6.55 4.65
CA LEU A 208 20.77 -5.81 3.43
C LEU A 208 22.01 -5.78 2.53
N MET A 209 23.21 -5.71 3.10
CA MET A 209 24.48 -5.62 2.36
C MET A 209 25.21 -6.95 2.20
N ASP A 210 24.53 -8.09 2.38
CA ASP A 210 25.10 -9.42 2.18
C ASP A 210 25.69 -9.56 0.75
N PRO A 211 27.03 -9.74 0.61
CA PRO A 211 27.68 -9.80 -0.69
C PRO A 211 27.10 -10.86 -1.62
N ALA A 212 26.72 -12.03 -1.10
CA ALA A 212 26.18 -13.13 -1.91
C ALA A 212 24.83 -12.77 -2.56
N VAL A 213 24.02 -11.95 -1.87
CA VAL A 213 22.78 -11.42 -2.44
C VAL A 213 23.05 -10.26 -3.41
N ARG A 214 24.10 -9.47 -3.16
CA ARG A 214 24.42 -8.27 -3.95
C ARG A 214 25.14 -8.55 -5.26
N GLU A 215 25.74 -9.72 -5.38
CA GLU A 215 26.41 -10.17 -6.61
C GLU A 215 25.41 -10.59 -7.70
N ILE A 216 24.20 -11.02 -7.31
CA ILE A 216 23.08 -11.39 -8.19
C ILE A 216 22.29 -10.15 -8.61
#